data_AF-A0A382N2V0-F1
#
_entry.id   AF-A0A382N2V0-F1
#
_cell.length_a   1.000
_cell.length_b   1.000
_cell.length_c   1.000
_cell.angle_alpha   90.00
_cell.angle_beta   90.00
_cell.angle_gamma   90.00
#
_symmetry.space_group_name_H-M   'P 1'
#
loop_
_entity.id
_entity.type
_entity.pdbx_description
1 polymer ?
#
loop_
_entity_poly.entity_id
_entity_poly.type
_entity_poly.pdbx_seq_one_letter_code
_entity_poly.pdbx_strand_id
1 'polypeptide(L)'
;SATIFTWSKENGYHLRTFHDMKKLGMTSFAKYINGNPIFSDPENAQETYNYMNGLVGTTGEPFIDPVTGQPSIFVHDGDPTSGTGWIDDVPGDRRYLMTSGPFYFAPGDTQEVVGALIIAAGSNWAKSITKMLYFDNFAQGAFDANFNVCSPPSPSVEVAQLDRKVVLSFEEGADVIEGYDCGSYGFQGYNIYQGASLNGPWERIETYDIVDGTKLILDLELDENTGELLELPSQFGTDSGLKHYMEITYDKLNSRDLINNRKYYFAVTAFAYDQDAAKRVIESPINAVIAVPGNPGIGAALTNTIKDTLEVGHEGNSDAIFDPIVVDPYLLTGESYTISFDVVDSNTYWFLKNTVNDVLATDMIFPASEEYHA
;
A
#
# COMPACT_ATOMS: atom_id res chain seq x y z
N SER A 1 -15.44 9.22 18.80
CA SER A 1 -14.07 8.74 19.08
C SER A 1 -13.13 9.28 18.02
N ALA A 2 -11.84 9.38 18.33
CA ALA A 2 -10.79 9.69 17.38
C ALA A 2 -9.78 8.54 17.40
N THR A 3 -9.41 8.03 16.23
CA THR A 3 -8.37 7.00 16.12
C THR A 3 -7.14 7.63 15.51
N ILE A 4 -5.97 7.29 16.06
CA ILE A 4 -4.68 7.76 15.56
C ILE A 4 -3.81 6.56 15.24
N PHE A 5 -2.98 6.72 14.20
CA PHE A 5 -1.88 5.81 13.93
C PHE A 5 -0.69 6.20 14.82
N THR A 6 -0.28 5.29 15.70
CA THR A 6 0.76 5.52 16.71
C THR A 6 1.78 4.39 16.70
N TRP A 7 2.93 4.63 17.32
CA TRP A 7 3.95 3.61 17.53
C TRP A 7 4.12 3.32 19.03
N SER A 8 4.25 2.06 19.42
CA SER A 8 4.76 1.66 20.74
C SER A 8 5.84 0.60 20.58
N LYS A 9 6.71 0.50 21.60
CA LYS A 9 7.76 -0.52 21.63
C LYS A 9 7.21 -1.95 21.59
N GLU A 10 6.03 -2.15 22.17
CA GLU A 10 5.40 -3.47 22.33
C GLU A 10 4.68 -3.92 21.06
N ASN A 11 3.99 -3.00 20.36
CA ASN A 11 3.10 -3.34 19.26
C ASN A 11 3.58 -2.79 17.91
N GLY A 12 4.73 -2.10 17.87
CA GLY A 12 5.13 -1.34 16.69
C GLY A 12 4.09 -0.29 16.32
N TYR A 13 3.88 -0.09 15.02
CA TYR A 13 2.84 0.80 14.52
C TYR A 13 1.45 0.15 14.65
N HIS A 14 0.51 0.85 15.26
CA HIS A 14 -0.85 0.35 15.51
C HIS A 14 -1.85 1.52 15.61
N LEU A 15 -3.13 1.19 15.48
CA LEU A 15 -4.22 2.14 15.69
C LEU A 15 -4.58 2.20 17.17
N ARG A 16 -4.75 3.42 17.69
CA ARG A 16 -5.25 3.66 19.06
C ARG A 16 -6.48 4.55 19.00
N THR A 17 -7.57 4.07 19.58
CA THR A 17 -8.85 4.78 19.62
C THR A 17 -9.02 5.50 20.96
N PHE A 18 -9.31 6.79 20.90
CA PHE A 18 -9.67 7.61 22.03
C PHE A 18 -11.17 7.90 22.00
N HIS A 19 -11.86 7.52 23.07
CA HIS A 19 -13.26 7.84 23.25
C HIS A 19 -13.41 9.22 23.88
N ASP A 20 -14.48 9.92 23.55
CA ASP A 20 -14.89 11.18 24.20
C ASP A 20 -13.89 12.36 24.13
N MET A 21 -12.93 12.30 23.20
CA MET A 21 -12.01 13.40 22.93
C MET A 21 -12.58 14.39 21.92
N LYS A 22 -12.28 15.68 22.10
CA LYS A 22 -12.58 16.75 21.14
C LYS A 22 -11.40 16.94 20.18
N LYS A 23 -11.64 16.77 18.87
CA LYS A 23 -10.67 17.14 17.83
C LYS A 23 -10.60 18.68 17.73
N LEU A 24 -9.40 19.23 17.78
CA LEU A 24 -9.14 20.66 17.60
C LEU A 24 -8.22 20.84 16.39
N GLY A 25 -8.60 21.72 15.45
CA GLY A 25 -7.75 22.12 14.33
C GLY A 25 -6.73 23.19 14.72
N MET A 26 -5.95 23.65 13.75
CA MET A 26 -5.09 24.83 13.94
C MET A 26 -5.97 26.08 14.05
N THR A 27 -5.75 26.88 15.09
CA THR A 27 -6.51 28.10 15.41
C THR A 27 -5.73 29.37 15.15
N SER A 28 -4.40 29.28 15.00
CA SER A 28 -3.57 30.39 14.52
C SER A 28 -2.27 29.85 13.91
N PHE A 29 -1.70 30.64 12.99
CA PHE A 29 -0.35 30.43 12.47
C PHE A 29 0.41 31.75 12.54
N ALA A 30 1.55 31.76 13.23
CA ALA A 30 2.36 32.95 13.40
C ALA A 30 3.84 32.67 13.09
N LYS A 31 4.50 33.62 12.40
CA LYS A 31 5.95 33.63 12.18
C LYS A 31 6.64 34.50 13.22
N TYR A 32 7.86 34.14 13.59
CA TYR A 32 8.78 35.01 14.30
C TYR A 32 10.22 34.85 13.77
N ILE A 33 11.02 35.90 13.84
CA ILE A 33 12.40 35.98 13.39
C ILE A 33 13.15 37.13 14.08
N ASN A 34 14.42 36.88 14.37
CA ASN A 34 15.28 37.88 14.99
C ASN A 34 15.40 39.17 14.15
N GLY A 35 15.33 40.32 14.82
CA GLY A 35 15.61 41.62 14.19
C GLY A 35 14.47 42.23 13.36
N ASN A 36 13.29 41.58 13.30
CA ASN A 36 12.10 42.16 12.68
C ASN A 36 11.22 42.88 13.71
N PRO A 37 10.78 44.14 13.46
CA PRO A 37 9.99 44.89 14.43
C PRO A 37 8.58 44.33 14.68
N ILE A 38 8.00 43.59 13.73
CA ILE A 38 6.66 42.98 13.80
C ILE A 38 6.78 41.51 14.22
N PHE A 39 7.77 40.80 13.67
CA PHE A 39 7.96 39.37 13.89
C PHE A 39 9.09 39.08 14.89
N SER A 40 9.40 39.98 15.84
CA SER A 40 10.55 39.81 16.75
C SER A 40 10.51 38.49 17.55
N ASP A 41 11.68 37.96 17.92
CA ASP A 41 11.75 36.83 18.86
C ASP A 41 11.04 37.21 20.18
N PRO A 42 10.16 36.35 20.74
CA PRO A 42 9.50 36.64 22.01
C PRO A 42 10.49 36.51 23.17
N GLU A 43 10.47 37.47 24.09
CA GLU A 43 11.38 37.51 25.25
C GLU A 43 10.73 37.04 26.55
N ASN A 44 9.40 36.92 26.58
CA ASN A 44 8.65 36.52 27.77
C ASN A 44 7.37 35.73 27.43
N ALA A 45 6.76 35.14 28.46
CA ALA A 45 5.58 34.30 28.32
C ALA A 45 4.37 35.03 27.71
N GLN A 46 4.20 36.33 27.97
CA GLN A 46 3.09 37.11 27.40
C GLN A 46 3.26 37.28 25.89
N GLU A 47 4.48 37.56 25.43
CA GLU A 47 4.77 37.71 23.99
C GLU A 47 4.59 36.38 23.24
N THR A 48 5.05 35.27 23.82
CA THR A 48 4.78 33.93 23.29
C THR A 48 3.28 33.66 23.23
N TYR A 49 2.53 34.01 24.28
CA TYR A 49 1.08 33.84 24.31
C TYR A 49 0.37 34.70 23.26
N ASN A 50 0.85 35.93 23.01
CA ASN A 50 0.33 36.77 21.93
C ASN A 50 0.50 36.09 20.56
N TYR A 51 1.70 35.58 20.26
CA TYR A 51 1.92 34.82 19.02
C TYR A 51 1.01 33.59 18.91
N MET A 52 0.81 32.85 20.02
CA MET A 52 -0.13 31.73 20.06
C MET A 52 -1.57 32.14 19.74
N ASN A 53 -1.96 33.38 20.03
CA ASN A 53 -3.27 33.93 19.68
C ASN A 53 -3.32 34.58 18.29
N GLY A 54 -2.27 34.45 17.48
CA GLY A 54 -2.20 35.08 16.16
C GLY A 54 -2.04 36.60 16.22
N LEU A 55 -1.37 37.11 17.25
CA LEU A 55 -1.09 38.53 17.46
C LEU A 55 0.40 38.81 17.38
N VAL A 56 0.76 40.08 17.13
CA VAL A 56 2.14 40.57 17.20
C VAL A 56 2.67 40.33 18.62
N GLY A 57 3.77 39.57 18.74
CA GLY A 57 4.31 39.14 20.03
C GLY A 57 4.53 40.31 21.00
N THR A 58 5.27 41.33 20.56
CA THR A 58 5.73 42.45 21.38
C THR A 58 4.65 43.47 21.75
N THR A 59 3.59 43.61 20.95
CA THR A 59 2.56 44.64 21.14
C THR A 59 1.18 44.09 21.50
N GLY A 60 0.88 42.85 21.12
CA GLY A 60 -0.47 42.27 21.21
C GLY A 60 -1.46 42.80 20.16
N GLU A 61 -1.00 43.63 19.22
CA GLU A 61 -1.81 44.12 18.10
C GLU A 61 -2.07 42.99 17.07
N PRO A 62 -3.14 43.07 16.28
CA PRO A 62 -3.37 42.10 15.21
C PRO A 62 -2.29 42.17 14.14
N PHE A 63 -1.94 41.01 13.57
CA PHE A 63 -1.26 41.01 12.28
C PHE A 63 -2.20 41.53 11.20
N ILE A 64 -1.69 42.42 10.34
CA ILE A 64 -2.44 42.95 9.22
C ILE A 64 -1.90 42.31 7.94
N ASP A 65 -2.79 41.63 7.21
CA ASP A 65 -2.48 41.14 5.87
C ASP A 65 -2.23 42.34 4.95
N PRO A 66 -1.04 42.47 4.35
CA PRO A 66 -0.68 43.60 3.50
C PRO A 66 -1.46 43.64 2.17
N VAL A 67 -2.07 42.53 1.74
CA VAL A 67 -2.85 42.43 0.51
C VAL A 67 -4.29 42.92 0.73
N THR A 68 -4.93 42.48 1.81
CA THR A 68 -6.33 42.84 2.12
C THR A 68 -6.46 44.06 3.04
N GLY A 69 -5.41 44.42 3.76
CA GLY A 69 -5.43 45.45 4.80
C GLY A 69 -6.26 45.08 6.02
N GLN A 70 -6.63 43.81 6.18
CA GLN A 70 -7.46 43.32 7.29
C GLN A 70 -6.62 42.56 8.32
N PRO A 71 -7.07 42.52 9.60
CA PRO A 71 -6.54 41.61 10.58
C PRO A 71 -6.61 40.15 10.14
N SER A 72 -5.52 39.39 10.32
CA SER A 72 -5.48 37.95 10.13
C SER A 72 -4.74 37.28 11.29
N ILE A 73 -5.21 36.08 11.68
CA ILE A 73 -4.56 35.21 12.66
C ILE A 73 -3.73 34.10 11.99
N PHE A 74 -3.70 34.08 10.65
CA PHE A 74 -2.89 33.19 9.82
C PHE A 74 -1.94 34.04 8.99
N VAL A 75 -0.70 34.14 9.46
CA VAL A 75 0.37 34.87 8.75
C VAL A 75 0.83 34.06 7.55
N HIS A 76 0.94 34.72 6.39
CA HIS A 76 1.39 34.12 5.14
C HIS A 76 0.47 32.99 4.59
N ASP A 77 -0.84 33.21 4.59
CA ASP A 77 -1.86 32.28 4.10
C ASP A 77 -2.06 32.31 2.56
N GLY A 78 -1.19 33.01 1.83
CA GLY A 78 -1.20 33.07 0.38
C GLY A 78 -0.69 31.79 -0.29
N ASP A 79 -0.91 31.71 -1.61
CA ASP A 79 -0.45 30.62 -2.45
C ASP A 79 0.89 31.01 -3.13
N PRO A 80 2.02 30.41 -2.72
CA PRO A 80 3.32 30.70 -3.32
C PRO A 80 3.44 30.19 -4.77
N THR A 81 2.62 29.23 -5.21
CA THR A 81 2.70 28.68 -6.57
C THR A 81 2.11 29.64 -7.61
N SER A 82 1.00 30.30 -7.30
CA SER A 82 0.39 31.35 -8.13
C SER A 82 0.91 32.75 -7.80
N GLY A 83 1.62 32.93 -6.67
CA GLY A 83 2.10 34.23 -6.20
C GLY A 83 0.95 35.13 -5.73
N THR A 84 -0.13 34.55 -5.23
CA THR A 84 -1.34 35.28 -4.81
C THR A 84 -1.50 35.26 -3.29
N GLY A 85 -2.13 36.30 -2.74
CA GLY A 85 -2.34 36.42 -1.28
C GLY A 85 -1.08 36.84 -0.51
N TRP A 86 -1.10 36.67 0.81
CA TRP A 86 0.01 37.05 1.67
C TRP A 86 1.11 35.97 1.62
N ILE A 87 2.20 36.23 0.90
CA ILE A 87 3.31 35.27 0.73
C ILE A 87 4.58 35.73 1.46
N ASP A 88 5.41 34.77 1.89
CA ASP A 88 6.72 35.02 2.51
C ASP A 88 7.85 34.92 1.48
N ASP A 89 8.13 36.02 0.80
CA ASP A 89 9.09 36.09 -0.32
C ASP A 89 10.56 36.30 0.10
N VAL A 90 10.82 36.51 1.40
CA VAL A 90 12.17 36.85 1.90
C VAL A 90 12.95 35.58 2.28
N PRO A 91 13.96 35.14 1.52
CA PRO A 91 14.69 33.91 1.85
C PRO A 91 15.39 34.02 3.21
N GLY A 92 15.46 32.91 3.96
CA GLY A 92 16.16 32.87 5.24
C GLY A 92 15.54 31.88 6.23
N ASP A 93 15.96 32.01 7.49
CA ASP A 93 15.43 31.23 8.61
C ASP A 93 13.89 31.35 8.70
N ARG A 94 13.23 30.26 9.10
CA ARG A 94 11.78 30.18 9.28
C ARG A 94 11.49 29.56 10.63
N ARG A 95 10.92 30.38 11.52
CA ARG A 95 10.41 29.96 12.82
C ARG A 95 8.96 30.35 12.89
N TYR A 96 8.13 29.41 13.31
CA TYR A 96 6.70 29.60 13.31
C TYR A 96 6.06 28.77 14.42
N LEU A 97 4.84 29.17 14.78
CA LEU A 97 3.98 28.50 15.73
C LEU A 97 2.69 28.10 15.03
N MET A 98 2.33 26.82 15.19
CA MET A 98 1.03 26.28 14.83
C MET A 98 0.28 26.04 16.13
N THR A 99 -0.74 26.84 16.40
CA THR A 99 -1.45 26.77 17.68
C THR A 99 -2.80 26.11 17.51
N SER A 100 -3.25 25.38 18.53
CA SER A 100 -4.61 24.87 18.67
C SER A 100 -5.14 25.21 20.06
N GLY A 101 -6.37 25.72 20.15
CA GLY A 101 -6.99 26.10 21.42
C GLY A 101 -7.96 27.28 21.32
N PRO A 102 -8.32 27.92 22.44
CA PRO A 102 -7.92 27.57 23.80
C PRO A 102 -8.64 26.31 24.31
N PHE A 103 -8.00 25.60 25.23
CA PHE A 103 -8.60 24.54 26.02
C PHE A 103 -8.03 24.58 27.44
N TYR A 104 -8.75 23.99 28.40
CA TYR A 104 -8.26 23.85 29.76
C TYR A 104 -7.33 22.64 29.84
N PHE A 105 -6.14 22.83 30.42
CA PHE A 105 -5.12 21.79 30.58
C PHE A 105 -4.63 21.78 32.03
N ALA A 106 -5.23 20.92 32.84
CA ALA A 106 -4.88 20.76 34.25
C ALA A 106 -3.61 19.92 34.45
N PRO A 107 -2.92 20.06 35.59
CA PRO A 107 -1.83 19.15 35.94
C PRO A 107 -2.29 17.68 35.93
N GLY A 108 -1.65 16.87 35.10
CA GLY A 108 -1.97 15.45 34.92
C GLY A 108 -2.85 15.15 33.71
N ASP A 109 -3.40 16.16 33.04
CA ASP A 109 -4.09 15.98 31.77
C ASP A 109 -3.09 15.50 30.69
N THR A 110 -3.60 14.73 29.73
CA THR A 110 -2.85 14.30 28.55
C THR A 110 -3.52 14.85 27.30
N GLN A 111 -2.70 15.23 26.32
CA GLN A 111 -3.17 15.62 24.99
C GLN A 111 -2.39 14.84 23.94
N GLU A 112 -3.07 14.46 22.88
CA GLU A 112 -2.48 13.82 21.71
C GLU A 112 -2.40 14.85 20.58
N VAL A 113 -1.21 15.02 20.01
CA VAL A 113 -0.98 15.91 18.87
C VAL A 113 -0.70 15.05 17.65
N VAL A 114 -1.52 15.20 16.62
CA VAL A 114 -1.35 14.52 15.35
C VAL A 114 -0.91 15.56 14.32
N GLY A 115 0.17 15.27 13.61
CA GLY A 115 0.67 16.08 12.52
C GLY A 115 1.19 15.21 11.39
N ALA A 116 1.12 15.72 10.16
CA ALA A 116 1.71 15.09 8.99
C ALA A 116 2.95 15.87 8.57
N LEU A 117 4.02 15.15 8.23
CA LEU A 117 5.18 15.71 7.55
C LEU A 117 5.22 15.13 6.14
N ILE A 118 4.97 15.99 5.15
CA ILE A 118 4.92 15.59 3.75
C ILE A 118 6.18 16.11 3.08
N ILE A 119 6.99 15.19 2.56
CA ILE A 119 8.20 15.51 1.82
C ILE A 119 7.95 15.14 0.36
N ALA A 120 7.92 16.16 -0.48
CA ALA A 120 7.63 16.00 -1.89
C ALA A 120 8.64 16.81 -2.73
N ALA A 121 9.60 16.12 -3.34
CA ALA A 121 10.51 16.72 -4.30
C ALA A 121 9.91 16.66 -5.70
N GLY A 122 9.85 17.80 -6.38
CA GLY A 122 9.59 17.92 -7.80
C GLY A 122 10.76 18.59 -8.54
N SER A 123 10.65 18.73 -9.86
CA SER A 123 11.74 19.27 -10.69
C SER A 123 12.07 20.75 -10.42
N ASN A 124 11.21 21.48 -9.70
CA ASN A 124 11.44 22.82 -9.18
C ASN A 124 10.57 23.06 -7.93
N TRP A 125 10.78 24.20 -7.26
CA TRP A 125 10.10 24.53 -6.00
C TRP A 125 8.56 24.57 -6.12
N ALA A 126 8.00 25.13 -7.19
CA ALA A 126 6.55 25.26 -7.37
C ALA A 126 5.90 23.88 -7.55
N LYS A 127 6.57 22.99 -8.27
CA LYS A 127 6.15 21.61 -8.44
C LYS A 127 6.27 20.80 -7.16
N SER A 128 7.31 21.02 -6.36
CA SER A 128 7.42 20.41 -5.03
C SER A 128 6.23 20.77 -4.14
N ILE A 129 5.79 22.03 -4.16
CA ILE A 129 4.60 22.48 -3.40
C ILE A 129 3.33 21.84 -3.97
N THR A 130 3.15 21.84 -5.29
CA THR A 130 2.00 21.19 -5.95
C THR A 130 1.90 19.71 -5.57
N LYS A 131 3.03 18.99 -5.59
CA LYS A 131 3.14 17.59 -5.19
C LYS A 131 2.84 17.38 -3.72
N MET A 132 3.35 18.27 -2.86
CA MET A 132 3.09 18.22 -1.41
C MET A 132 1.59 18.37 -1.13
N LEU A 133 0.91 19.33 -1.75
CA LEU A 133 -0.53 19.55 -1.61
C LEU A 133 -1.35 18.39 -2.17
N TYR A 134 -0.91 17.77 -3.27
CA TYR A 134 -1.54 16.55 -3.77
C TYR A 134 -1.48 15.41 -2.73
N PHE A 135 -0.31 15.15 -2.15
CA PHE A 135 -0.15 14.15 -1.10
C PHE A 135 -0.86 14.51 0.21
N ASP A 136 -1.04 15.80 0.50
CA ASP A 136 -1.80 16.28 1.65
C ASP A 136 -3.25 15.81 1.62
N ASN A 137 -3.89 15.75 0.46
CA ASN A 137 -5.24 15.21 0.33
C ASN A 137 -5.35 13.75 0.81
N PHE A 138 -4.32 12.94 0.58
CA PHE A 138 -4.29 11.56 1.07
C PHE A 138 -4.07 11.48 2.57
N ALA A 139 -3.14 12.29 3.10
CA ALA A 139 -2.87 12.35 4.54
C ALA A 139 -4.10 12.84 5.31
N GLN A 140 -4.76 13.88 4.79
CA GLN A 140 -5.99 14.43 5.33
C GLN A 140 -7.14 13.42 5.23
N GLY A 141 -7.30 12.77 4.07
CA GLY A 141 -8.30 11.70 3.88
C GLY A 141 -8.11 10.54 4.86
N ALA A 142 -6.87 10.11 5.09
CA ALA A 142 -6.55 9.10 6.10
C ALA A 142 -6.89 9.57 7.52
N PHE A 143 -6.54 10.81 7.87
CA PHE A 143 -6.87 11.39 9.19
C PHE A 143 -8.39 11.49 9.42
N ASP A 144 -9.14 11.94 8.42
CA ASP A 144 -10.60 12.07 8.48
C ASP A 144 -11.30 10.71 8.56
N ALA A 145 -10.73 9.71 7.86
CA ALA A 145 -11.14 8.31 7.96
C ALA A 145 -10.68 7.63 9.27
N ASN A 146 -10.11 8.36 10.24
CA ASN A 146 -9.56 7.79 11.48
C ASN A 146 -8.52 6.69 11.22
N PHE A 147 -7.74 6.84 10.14
CA PHE A 147 -6.76 5.89 9.61
C PHE A 147 -7.34 4.51 9.27
N ASN A 148 -8.67 4.39 9.15
CA ASN A 148 -9.33 3.21 8.61
C ASN A 148 -9.39 3.33 7.08
N VAL A 149 -8.22 3.15 6.46
CA VAL A 149 -8.08 3.17 5.00
C VAL A 149 -8.12 1.75 4.45
N CYS A 150 -8.78 1.58 3.31
CA CYS A 150 -8.80 0.31 2.61
C CYS A 150 -7.38 -0.06 2.17
N SER A 151 -6.97 -1.28 2.50
CA SER A 151 -5.72 -1.90 2.07
C SER A 151 -5.94 -3.42 2.00
N PRO A 152 -5.74 -4.07 0.84
CA PRO A 152 -5.83 -5.52 0.73
C PRO A 152 -4.80 -6.22 1.62
N PRO A 153 -5.10 -7.43 2.15
CA PRO A 153 -4.10 -8.25 2.84
C PRO A 153 -2.93 -8.60 1.91
N SER A 154 -1.72 -8.65 2.45
CA SER A 154 -0.54 -9.08 1.68
C SER A 154 -0.55 -10.60 1.45
N PRO A 155 -0.29 -11.08 0.23
CA PRO A 155 -0.14 -12.51 -0.05
C PRO A 155 0.99 -13.17 0.77
N SER A 156 0.75 -14.40 1.22
CA SER A 156 1.81 -15.29 1.72
C SER A 156 2.57 -15.84 0.53
N VAL A 157 3.90 -15.69 0.49
CA VAL A 157 4.71 -16.11 -0.67
C VAL A 157 5.72 -17.16 -0.24
N GLU A 158 5.57 -18.36 -0.79
CA GLU A 158 6.55 -19.43 -0.74
C GLU A 158 7.50 -19.34 -1.94
N VAL A 159 8.78 -19.69 -1.72
CA VAL A 159 9.82 -19.53 -2.72
C VAL A 159 10.58 -20.83 -2.95
N ALA A 160 10.46 -21.39 -4.16
CA ALA A 160 11.29 -22.49 -4.61
C ALA A 160 12.54 -21.97 -5.35
N GLN A 161 13.73 -22.46 -4.99
CA GLN A 161 15.01 -22.03 -5.55
C GLN A 161 15.65 -23.15 -6.37
N LEU A 162 15.83 -22.91 -7.66
CA LEU A 162 16.28 -23.93 -8.63
C LEU A 162 17.38 -23.39 -9.54
N ASP A 163 17.90 -24.25 -10.43
CA ASP A 163 18.93 -23.86 -11.38
C ASP A 163 18.45 -22.75 -12.30
N ARG A 164 19.02 -21.55 -12.10
CA ARG A 164 18.74 -20.31 -12.83
C ARG A 164 17.26 -19.96 -12.87
N LYS A 165 16.53 -20.36 -11.83
CA LYS A 165 15.08 -20.30 -11.76
C LYS A 165 14.61 -20.10 -10.33
N VAL A 166 13.59 -19.27 -10.18
CA VAL A 166 12.86 -19.06 -8.93
C VAL A 166 11.38 -19.26 -9.21
N VAL A 167 10.67 -19.95 -8.32
CA VAL A 167 9.20 -19.98 -8.35
C VAL A 167 8.68 -19.32 -7.11
N LEU A 168 7.70 -18.44 -7.31
CA LEU A 168 6.89 -17.87 -6.25
C LEU A 168 5.54 -18.58 -6.27
N SER A 169 5.09 -19.09 -5.12
CA SER A 169 3.76 -19.66 -4.92
C SER A 169 3.05 -18.85 -3.83
N PHE A 170 1.78 -18.54 -4.03
CA PHE A 170 0.99 -17.67 -3.17
C PHE A 170 -0.49 -18.08 -3.11
N GLU A 171 -0.71 -19.40 -3.10
CA GLU A 171 -2.01 -20.05 -2.92
C GLU A 171 -2.53 -19.94 -1.48
N GLU A 172 -1.62 -19.98 -0.50
CA GLU A 172 -2.00 -20.00 0.91
C GLU A 172 -2.73 -18.71 1.32
N GLY A 173 -4.00 -18.85 1.71
CA GLY A 173 -4.87 -17.73 2.09
C GLY A 173 -5.38 -16.89 0.90
N ALA A 174 -5.25 -17.40 -0.33
CA ALA A 174 -5.76 -16.73 -1.52
C ALA A 174 -7.28 -16.48 -1.44
N ASP A 175 -8.05 -17.39 -0.88
CA ASP A 175 -9.50 -17.26 -0.65
C ASP A 175 -9.88 -15.99 0.14
N VAL A 176 -9.12 -15.67 1.19
CA VAL A 176 -9.33 -14.46 2.01
C VAL A 176 -8.95 -13.20 1.24
N ILE A 177 -7.90 -13.27 0.41
CA ILE A 177 -7.39 -12.14 -0.37
C ILE A 177 -8.32 -11.83 -1.55
N GLU A 178 -8.75 -12.86 -2.27
CA GLU A 178 -9.65 -12.75 -3.42
C GLU A 178 -11.07 -12.37 -3.00
N GLY A 179 -11.47 -12.71 -1.78
CA GLY A 179 -12.69 -12.23 -1.15
C GLY A 179 -12.60 -10.81 -0.58
N TYR A 180 -11.51 -10.08 -0.81
CA TYR A 180 -11.32 -8.74 -0.26
C TYR A 180 -12.33 -7.73 -0.82
N ASP A 181 -13.02 -7.07 0.09
CA ASP A 181 -13.91 -5.94 -0.19
C ASP A 181 -13.77 -4.90 0.93
N CYS A 182 -13.62 -3.64 0.54
CA CYS A 182 -13.59 -2.51 1.46
C CYS A 182 -14.16 -1.26 0.79
N GLY A 183 -15.33 -0.82 1.26
CA GLY A 183 -16.03 0.30 0.63
C GLY A 183 -16.52 -0.10 -0.76
N SER A 184 -15.94 0.50 -1.79
CA SER A 184 -16.18 0.13 -3.20
C SER A 184 -14.96 -0.53 -3.85
N TYR A 185 -13.87 -0.74 -3.10
CA TYR A 185 -12.69 -1.44 -3.60
C TYR A 185 -12.92 -2.95 -3.51
N GLY A 186 -13.04 -3.60 -4.65
CA GLY A 186 -13.02 -5.05 -4.78
C GLY A 186 -11.64 -5.55 -5.21
N PHE A 187 -11.27 -6.76 -4.79
CA PHE A 187 -10.08 -7.45 -5.33
C PHE A 187 -10.14 -7.52 -6.86
N GLN A 188 -9.01 -7.23 -7.51
CA GLN A 188 -8.89 -7.26 -8.98
C GLN A 188 -7.76 -8.16 -9.48
N GLY A 189 -6.72 -8.40 -8.68
CA GLY A 189 -5.64 -9.29 -9.07
C GLY A 189 -4.38 -9.20 -8.21
N TYR A 190 -3.32 -9.81 -8.73
CA TYR A 190 -1.98 -9.84 -8.17
C TYR A 190 -0.96 -9.14 -9.07
N ASN A 191 -0.06 -8.38 -8.46
CA ASN A 191 1.14 -7.85 -9.11
C ASN A 191 2.38 -8.57 -8.58
N ILE A 192 3.29 -8.94 -9.48
CA ILE A 192 4.57 -9.54 -9.14
C ILE A 192 5.69 -8.56 -9.48
N TYR A 193 6.61 -8.38 -8.52
CA TYR A 193 7.70 -7.40 -8.61
C TYR A 193 9.07 -8.04 -8.43
N GLN A 194 10.06 -7.45 -9.09
CA GLN A 194 11.48 -7.64 -8.79
C GLN A 194 12.05 -6.36 -8.16
N GLY A 195 12.75 -6.51 -7.03
CA GLY A 195 13.35 -5.41 -6.28
C GLY A 195 14.87 -5.37 -6.41
N ALA A 196 15.44 -4.16 -6.40
CA ALA A 196 16.89 -3.98 -6.28
C ALA A 196 17.43 -4.27 -4.87
N SER A 197 16.55 -4.15 -3.86
CA SER A 197 16.82 -4.47 -2.44
C SER A 197 15.53 -4.91 -1.74
N LEU A 198 15.60 -5.23 -0.45
CA LEU A 198 14.42 -5.49 0.40
C LEU A 198 13.42 -4.32 0.42
N ASN A 199 13.88 -3.09 0.18
CA ASN A 199 13.05 -1.89 0.19
C ASN A 199 12.84 -1.33 -1.23
N GLY A 200 13.17 -2.09 -2.27
CA GLY A 200 13.14 -1.63 -3.65
C GLY A 200 14.41 -0.87 -4.09
N PRO A 201 14.33 -0.02 -5.13
CA PRO A 201 13.16 0.20 -5.99
C PRO A 201 12.63 -1.10 -6.61
N TRP A 202 11.33 -1.12 -6.87
CA TRP A 202 10.59 -2.28 -7.38
C TRP A 202 10.20 -2.06 -8.85
N GLU A 203 10.36 -3.09 -9.67
CA GLU A 203 9.90 -3.12 -11.05
C GLU A 203 8.87 -4.24 -11.22
N ARG A 204 7.69 -3.91 -11.74
CA ARG A 204 6.62 -4.89 -12.01
C ARG A 204 7.06 -5.79 -13.16
N ILE A 205 7.01 -7.10 -12.93
CA ILE A 205 7.40 -8.10 -13.94
C ILE A 205 6.19 -8.80 -14.55
N GLU A 206 5.08 -8.93 -13.82
CA GLU A 206 3.86 -9.59 -14.28
C GLU A 206 2.64 -9.16 -13.47
N THR A 207 1.45 -9.32 -14.07
CA THR A 207 0.15 -9.11 -13.42
C THR A 207 -0.80 -10.24 -13.79
N TYR A 208 -1.46 -10.80 -12.78
CA TYR A 208 -2.57 -11.73 -12.94
C TYR A 208 -3.84 -11.09 -12.42
N ASP A 209 -4.86 -10.98 -13.26
CA ASP A 209 -6.08 -10.24 -12.97
C ASP A 209 -7.33 -11.01 -13.39
N ILE A 210 -8.46 -10.64 -12.79
CA ILE A 210 -9.78 -11.14 -13.15
C ILE A 210 -10.05 -10.81 -14.62
N VAL A 211 -10.62 -11.77 -15.35
CA VAL A 211 -10.99 -11.59 -16.76
C VAL A 211 -12.33 -10.83 -16.85
N ASP A 212 -12.26 -9.50 -16.83
CA ASP A 212 -13.43 -8.62 -16.88
C ASP A 212 -13.31 -7.45 -17.87
N GLY A 213 -12.18 -7.33 -18.57
CA GLY A 213 -11.91 -6.27 -19.54
C GLY A 213 -11.17 -5.06 -18.95
N THR A 214 -10.89 -5.04 -17.65
CA THR A 214 -10.20 -3.96 -16.94
C THR A 214 -8.68 -4.06 -17.11
N LYS A 215 -8.18 -3.71 -18.30
CA LYS A 215 -6.74 -3.85 -18.62
C LYS A 215 -5.86 -2.65 -18.28
N LEU A 216 -6.40 -1.45 -18.35
CA LEU A 216 -5.62 -0.23 -18.14
C LEU A 216 -6.37 0.66 -17.17
N ILE A 217 -5.84 0.76 -15.96
CA ILE A 217 -6.38 1.67 -14.96
C ILE A 217 -5.45 2.86 -14.89
N LEU A 218 -6.02 4.03 -15.14
CA LEU A 218 -5.33 5.30 -15.00
C LEU A 218 -5.56 5.81 -13.59
N ASP A 219 -4.53 6.37 -12.98
CA ASP A 219 -4.67 7.19 -11.78
C ASP A 219 -4.02 8.54 -12.01
N LEU A 220 -4.46 9.53 -11.24
CA LEU A 220 -3.77 10.81 -11.20
C LEU A 220 -2.39 10.59 -10.58
N GLU A 221 -1.38 10.74 -11.40
CA GLU A 221 0.00 10.74 -10.99
C GLU A 221 0.62 12.07 -11.40
N LEU A 222 1.54 12.57 -10.58
CA LEU A 222 2.25 13.78 -10.93
C LEU A 222 3.29 13.45 -12.01
N ASP A 223 3.20 14.10 -13.16
CA ASP A 223 4.28 14.03 -14.14
C ASP A 223 5.46 14.88 -13.67
N GLU A 224 6.60 14.22 -13.43
CA GLU A 224 7.82 14.88 -12.95
C GLU A 224 8.34 15.97 -13.92
N ASN A 225 8.05 15.83 -15.23
CA ASN A 225 8.54 16.75 -16.26
C ASN A 225 7.75 18.05 -16.35
N THR A 226 6.42 18.00 -16.24
CA THR A 226 5.51 19.16 -16.32
C THR A 226 5.10 19.66 -14.95
N GLY A 227 5.11 18.79 -13.93
CA GLY A 227 4.60 19.08 -12.59
C GLY A 227 3.07 19.18 -12.51
N GLU A 228 2.38 18.75 -13.56
CA GLU A 228 0.93 18.64 -13.59
C GLU A 228 0.51 17.25 -13.11
N LEU A 229 -0.71 17.15 -12.58
CA LEU A 229 -1.34 15.87 -12.33
C LEU A 229 -1.88 15.36 -13.68
N LEU A 230 -1.29 14.28 -14.17
CA LEU A 230 -1.71 13.60 -15.37
C LEU A 230 -2.37 12.28 -15.00
N GLU A 231 -3.41 11.88 -15.73
CA GLU A 231 -3.88 10.51 -15.67
C GLU A 231 -2.85 9.60 -16.36
N LEU A 232 -2.07 8.87 -15.56
CA LEU A 232 -1.06 7.94 -16.04
C LEU A 232 -1.48 6.49 -15.73
N PRO A 233 -1.04 5.52 -16.54
CA PRO A 233 -1.21 4.11 -16.23
C PRO A 233 -0.63 3.73 -14.87
N SER A 234 -1.50 3.41 -13.91
CA SER A 234 -1.09 2.89 -12.61
C SER A 234 -1.09 1.37 -12.59
N GLN A 235 -2.09 0.76 -13.23
CA GLN A 235 -2.22 -0.69 -13.33
C GLN A 235 -2.30 -1.13 -14.79
N PHE A 236 -1.55 -2.20 -15.09
CA PHE A 236 -1.64 -2.92 -16.36
C PHE A 236 -2.19 -4.32 -16.07
N GLY A 237 -3.49 -4.48 -16.25
CA GLY A 237 -4.15 -5.77 -16.31
C GLY A 237 -3.83 -6.50 -17.61
N THR A 238 -3.83 -7.83 -17.57
CA THR A 238 -3.58 -8.68 -18.74
C THR A 238 -4.83 -9.42 -19.21
N ASP A 239 -5.91 -9.43 -18.40
CA ASP A 239 -7.02 -10.37 -18.47
C ASP A 239 -6.52 -11.83 -18.57
N SER A 240 -5.44 -12.19 -17.87
CA SER A 240 -4.88 -13.55 -17.96
C SER A 240 -5.66 -14.59 -17.15
N GLY A 241 -6.57 -14.14 -16.29
CA GLY A 241 -7.10 -14.92 -15.18
C GLY A 241 -6.13 -14.94 -14.02
N LEU A 242 -6.66 -15.35 -12.85
CA LEU A 242 -5.89 -15.48 -11.63
C LEU A 242 -4.98 -16.70 -11.69
N LYS A 243 -3.76 -16.53 -11.20
CA LYS A 243 -2.79 -17.60 -10.99
C LYS A 243 -2.10 -17.35 -9.67
N HIS A 244 -1.83 -18.44 -8.95
CA HIS A 244 -1.23 -18.40 -7.63
C HIS A 244 0.24 -18.80 -7.63
N TYR A 245 0.86 -18.85 -8.81
CA TYR A 245 2.29 -19.09 -8.93
C TYR A 245 2.91 -18.38 -10.13
N MET A 246 4.21 -18.09 -10.03
CA MET A 246 5.00 -17.51 -11.11
C MET A 246 6.38 -18.15 -11.19
N GLU A 247 6.76 -18.57 -12.39
CA GLU A 247 8.13 -18.98 -12.70
C GLU A 247 8.93 -17.78 -13.22
N ILE A 248 10.07 -17.53 -12.58
CA ILE A 248 10.96 -16.43 -12.91
C ILE A 248 12.33 -17.00 -13.31
N THR A 249 12.72 -16.72 -14.55
CA THR A 249 14.02 -17.12 -15.12
C THR A 249 14.83 -15.92 -15.61
N TYR A 250 14.22 -14.72 -15.64
CA TYR A 250 14.81 -13.50 -16.16
C TYR A 250 14.93 -12.42 -15.08
N ASP A 251 16.15 -11.91 -14.88
CA ASP A 251 16.48 -10.73 -14.09
C ASP A 251 16.14 -9.48 -14.92
N LYS A 252 14.93 -8.94 -14.69
CA LYS A 252 14.40 -7.76 -15.37
C LYS A 252 15.31 -6.54 -15.17
N LEU A 253 15.73 -6.28 -13.93
CA LEU A 253 16.56 -5.14 -13.54
C LEU A 253 17.92 -5.10 -14.23
N ASN A 254 18.51 -6.26 -14.50
CA ASN A 254 19.82 -6.37 -15.17
C ASN A 254 19.75 -6.89 -16.61
N SER A 255 18.52 -7.01 -17.13
CA SER A 255 18.18 -7.47 -18.48
C SER A 255 18.94 -8.73 -18.92
N ARG A 256 18.91 -9.78 -18.09
CA ARG A 256 19.62 -11.05 -18.33
C ARG A 256 18.90 -12.21 -17.66
N ASP A 257 19.25 -13.44 -18.01
CA ASP A 257 18.79 -14.61 -17.27
C ASP A 257 19.29 -14.60 -15.81
N LEU A 258 18.53 -15.22 -14.91
CA LEU A 258 18.98 -15.43 -13.54
C LEU A 258 20.30 -16.23 -13.51
N ILE A 259 21.13 -15.84 -12.56
CA ILE A 259 22.42 -16.45 -12.26
C ILE A 259 22.32 -17.08 -10.87
N ASN A 260 22.78 -18.32 -10.76
CA ASN A 260 22.83 -19.03 -9.49
C ASN A 260 23.72 -18.35 -8.45
N ASN A 261 23.45 -18.62 -7.17
CA ASN A 261 24.18 -18.13 -6.02
C ASN A 261 24.24 -16.59 -5.93
N ARG A 262 23.35 -15.90 -6.65
CA ARG A 262 23.13 -14.46 -6.54
C ARG A 262 21.82 -14.23 -5.82
N LYS A 263 21.80 -13.22 -4.95
CA LYS A 263 20.62 -12.82 -4.21
C LYS A 263 19.71 -11.94 -5.08
N TYR A 264 18.44 -12.29 -5.13
CA TYR A 264 17.36 -11.53 -5.75
C TYR A 264 16.27 -11.24 -4.71
N TYR A 265 15.50 -10.19 -4.98
CA TYR A 265 14.38 -9.77 -4.15
C TYR A 265 13.13 -9.78 -5.02
N PHE A 266 12.09 -10.46 -4.55
CA PHE A 266 10.80 -10.49 -5.21
C PHE A 266 9.70 -10.12 -4.23
N ALA A 267 8.52 -9.78 -4.74
CA ALA A 267 7.34 -9.61 -3.94
C ALA A 267 6.10 -9.90 -4.79
N VAL A 268 5.03 -10.31 -4.13
CA VAL A 268 3.69 -10.43 -4.70
C VAL A 268 2.78 -9.54 -3.86
N THR A 269 1.97 -8.71 -4.51
CA THR A 269 0.94 -7.89 -3.86
C THR A 269 -0.41 -8.21 -4.45
N ALA A 270 -1.45 -8.07 -3.64
CA ALA A 270 -2.83 -8.03 -4.12
C ALA A 270 -3.22 -6.57 -4.38
N PHE A 271 -3.95 -6.33 -5.45
CA PHE A 271 -4.50 -5.01 -5.74
C PHE A 271 -6.03 -5.05 -5.83
N ALA A 272 -6.64 -3.97 -5.38
CA ALA A 272 -8.07 -3.75 -5.42
C ALA A 272 -8.39 -2.49 -6.22
N TYR A 273 -9.56 -2.47 -6.84
CA TYR A 273 -9.98 -1.46 -7.80
C TYR A 273 -11.33 -0.84 -7.43
N ASP A 274 -11.41 0.49 -7.52
CA ASP A 274 -12.65 1.28 -7.48
C ASP A 274 -12.59 2.32 -8.61
N GLN A 275 -13.54 2.27 -9.54
CA GLN A 275 -13.57 3.16 -10.70
C GLN A 275 -13.84 4.63 -10.33
N ASP A 276 -14.59 4.87 -9.26
CA ASP A 276 -15.06 6.20 -8.85
C ASP A 276 -14.15 6.84 -7.79
N ALA A 277 -13.18 6.09 -7.26
CA ALA A 277 -12.21 6.60 -6.30
C ALA A 277 -11.24 7.61 -6.92
N ALA A 278 -10.79 8.58 -6.10
CA ALA A 278 -9.75 9.52 -6.48
C ALA A 278 -8.39 8.85 -6.75
N LYS A 279 -8.14 7.73 -6.08
CA LYS A 279 -7.06 6.79 -6.38
C LYS A 279 -7.69 5.43 -6.61
N ARG A 280 -7.86 5.07 -7.87
CA ARG A 280 -8.63 3.92 -8.31
C ARG A 280 -7.99 2.60 -7.92
N VAL A 281 -6.66 2.56 -7.79
CA VAL A 281 -5.93 1.33 -7.41
C VAL A 281 -5.28 1.47 -6.04
N ILE A 282 -5.55 0.49 -5.18
CA ILE A 282 -4.83 0.29 -3.93
C ILE A 282 -4.16 -1.09 -3.94
N GLU A 283 -2.97 -1.18 -3.34
CA GLU A 283 -2.21 -2.42 -3.26
C GLU A 283 -1.92 -2.77 -1.80
N SER A 284 -1.86 -4.06 -1.51
CA SER A 284 -1.34 -4.56 -0.24
C SER A 284 0.11 -4.11 -0.04
N PRO A 285 0.59 -3.97 1.21
CA PRO A 285 1.99 -3.70 1.48
C PRO A 285 2.94 -4.71 0.82
N ILE A 286 4.07 -4.21 0.31
CA ILE A 286 5.12 -5.06 -0.29
C ILE A 286 5.89 -5.78 0.82
N ASN A 287 5.75 -7.11 0.84
CA ASN A 287 6.56 -7.99 1.68
C ASN A 287 7.62 -8.69 0.82
N ALA A 288 8.86 -8.22 0.91
CA ALA A 288 9.95 -8.74 0.12
C ALA A 288 10.36 -10.16 0.54
N VAL A 289 10.44 -11.07 -0.43
CA VAL A 289 11.05 -12.39 -0.29
C VAL A 289 12.43 -12.42 -0.94
N ILE A 290 13.37 -13.13 -0.31
CA ILE A 290 14.74 -13.27 -0.81
C ILE A 290 14.87 -14.61 -1.51
N ALA A 291 15.35 -14.58 -2.76
CA ALA A 291 15.65 -15.78 -3.52
C ALA A 291 17.13 -15.87 -3.88
N VAL A 292 17.72 -17.06 -3.76
CA VAL A 292 19.07 -17.38 -4.22
C VAL A 292 18.98 -18.65 -5.08
N PRO A 293 18.71 -18.55 -6.39
CA PRO A 293 18.61 -19.71 -7.26
C PRO A 293 19.92 -20.51 -7.24
N GLY A 294 19.82 -21.82 -7.41
CA GLY A 294 20.94 -22.72 -7.28
C GLY A 294 20.56 -24.15 -7.64
N ASN A 295 21.57 -24.94 -8.00
CA ASN A 295 21.39 -26.38 -8.16
C ASN A 295 21.03 -27.03 -6.81
N PRO A 296 20.25 -28.12 -6.82
CA PRO A 296 20.07 -28.96 -5.65
C PRO A 296 21.43 -29.39 -5.09
N GLY A 297 21.52 -29.55 -3.77
CA GLY A 297 22.75 -30.06 -3.12
C GLY A 297 23.19 -31.40 -3.73
N ILE A 298 24.51 -31.67 -3.72
CA ILE A 298 25.06 -32.94 -4.23
C ILE A 298 24.39 -34.11 -3.50
N GLY A 299 23.73 -35.00 -4.25
CA GLY A 299 22.99 -36.14 -3.72
C GLY A 299 21.48 -35.92 -3.53
N ALA A 300 20.99 -34.70 -3.76
CA ALA A 300 19.56 -34.33 -3.72
C ALA A 300 19.00 -34.10 -5.13
N ALA A 301 19.29 -34.99 -6.07
CA ALA A 301 18.71 -34.90 -7.40
C ALA A 301 17.18 -34.99 -7.31
N LEU A 302 16.50 -33.96 -7.81
CA LEU A 302 15.05 -33.92 -7.81
C LEU A 302 14.50 -34.98 -8.76
N THR A 303 13.54 -35.78 -8.28
CA THR A 303 12.85 -36.79 -9.10
C THR A 303 11.85 -36.14 -10.06
N ASN A 304 11.24 -35.03 -9.63
CA ASN A 304 10.32 -34.23 -10.43
C ASN A 304 10.85 -32.80 -10.54
N THR A 305 10.46 -32.12 -11.61
CA THR A 305 10.73 -30.72 -11.90
C THR A 305 9.42 -29.94 -11.96
N ILE A 306 9.51 -28.61 -11.98
CA ILE A 306 8.32 -27.75 -12.08
C ILE A 306 7.60 -28.00 -13.40
N LYS A 307 6.27 -27.96 -13.34
CA LYS A 307 5.33 -28.30 -14.43
C LYS A 307 5.26 -29.78 -14.80
N ASP A 308 6.03 -30.63 -14.13
CA ASP A 308 5.80 -32.07 -14.26
C ASP A 308 4.40 -32.38 -13.73
N THR A 309 3.66 -33.17 -14.50
CA THR A 309 2.40 -33.73 -14.06
C THR A 309 2.68 -34.97 -13.22
N LEU A 310 1.99 -35.13 -12.09
CA LEU A 310 2.06 -36.36 -11.31
C LEU A 310 1.15 -37.44 -11.91
N GLU A 311 1.51 -38.70 -11.69
CA GLU A 311 0.69 -39.84 -12.13
C GLU A 311 -0.64 -39.85 -11.37
N VAL A 312 -1.76 -39.91 -12.12
CA VAL A 312 -3.10 -40.00 -11.56
C VAL A 312 -3.74 -41.31 -11.98
N GLY A 313 -4.05 -42.16 -10.99
CA GLY A 313 -4.89 -43.33 -11.19
C GLY A 313 -6.36 -42.96 -11.08
N HIS A 314 -7.14 -43.22 -12.13
CA HIS A 314 -8.59 -43.02 -12.11
C HIS A 314 -9.32 -44.31 -11.79
N GLU A 315 -10.12 -44.31 -10.71
CA GLU A 315 -11.06 -45.38 -10.37
C GLU A 315 -12.45 -44.79 -10.16
N GLY A 316 -13.42 -45.19 -10.99
CA GLY A 316 -14.81 -44.74 -10.86
C GLY A 316 -15.52 -44.56 -12.19
N ASN A 317 -16.69 -43.90 -12.14
CA ASN A 317 -17.54 -43.59 -13.31
C ASN A 317 -17.50 -42.09 -13.68
N SER A 318 -16.60 -41.31 -13.08
CA SER A 318 -16.54 -39.85 -13.29
C SER A 318 -15.71 -39.55 -14.54
N ASP A 319 -16.14 -38.60 -15.37
CA ASP A 319 -15.38 -38.16 -16.54
C ASP A 319 -14.38 -37.03 -16.19
N ALA A 320 -14.25 -36.68 -14.91
CA ALA A 320 -13.34 -35.63 -14.46
C ALA A 320 -11.87 -36.02 -14.67
N ILE A 321 -11.11 -35.10 -15.25
CA ILE A 321 -9.67 -35.21 -15.44
C ILE A 321 -9.00 -34.28 -14.42
N PHE A 322 -7.97 -34.79 -13.75
CA PHE A 322 -7.17 -34.00 -12.82
C PHE A 322 -5.72 -34.02 -13.29
N ASP A 323 -5.15 -32.83 -13.48
CA ASP A 323 -3.77 -32.63 -13.93
C ASP A 323 -2.96 -31.98 -12.80
N PRO A 324 -2.38 -32.75 -11.87
CA PRO A 324 -1.60 -32.21 -10.76
C PRO A 324 -0.28 -31.66 -11.29
N ILE A 325 -0.04 -30.37 -11.13
CA ILE A 325 1.17 -29.70 -11.60
C ILE A 325 2.11 -29.46 -10.42
N VAL A 326 3.37 -29.92 -10.52
CA VAL A 326 4.39 -29.63 -9.50
C VAL A 326 4.78 -28.15 -9.55
N VAL A 327 4.55 -27.43 -8.44
CA VAL A 327 4.92 -26.01 -8.26
C VAL A 327 6.25 -25.88 -7.49
N ASP A 328 6.41 -26.63 -6.40
CA ASP A 328 7.69 -26.76 -5.67
C ASP A 328 8.09 -28.24 -5.52
N PRO A 329 9.13 -28.70 -6.24
CA PRO A 329 9.57 -30.09 -6.15
C PRO A 329 10.23 -30.44 -4.80
N TYR A 330 10.67 -29.47 -3.99
CA TYR A 330 11.27 -29.72 -2.67
C TYR A 330 10.23 -30.03 -1.59
N LEU A 331 8.96 -29.66 -1.82
CA LEU A 331 7.86 -29.92 -0.90
C LEU A 331 7.16 -31.26 -1.18
N LEU A 332 7.55 -31.97 -2.23
CA LEU A 332 6.99 -33.29 -2.53
C LEU A 332 7.36 -34.29 -1.43
N THR A 333 6.34 -34.81 -0.76
CA THR A 333 6.47 -35.79 0.33
C THR A 333 6.75 -37.21 -0.18
N GLY A 334 6.41 -37.49 -1.44
CA GLY A 334 6.41 -38.84 -2.01
C GLY A 334 5.24 -39.71 -1.56
N GLU A 335 4.28 -39.15 -0.82
CA GLU A 335 3.06 -39.85 -0.41
C GLU A 335 2.02 -39.90 -1.54
N SER A 336 1.08 -40.84 -1.43
CA SER A 336 -0.07 -40.91 -2.33
C SER A 336 -1.25 -40.16 -1.74
N TYR A 337 -1.96 -39.44 -2.61
CA TYR A 337 -3.15 -38.68 -2.25
C TYR A 337 -4.34 -39.19 -3.04
N THR A 338 -5.54 -39.08 -2.46
CA THR A 338 -6.79 -39.47 -3.13
C THR A 338 -7.63 -38.24 -3.38
N ILE A 339 -8.11 -38.10 -4.62
CA ILE A 339 -9.10 -37.09 -4.98
C ILE A 339 -10.45 -37.77 -5.07
N SER A 340 -11.43 -37.23 -4.37
CA SER A 340 -12.81 -37.74 -4.36
C SER A 340 -13.79 -36.62 -4.64
N PHE A 341 -14.91 -36.96 -5.28
CA PHE A 341 -15.99 -36.04 -5.59
C PHE A 341 -17.20 -36.38 -4.72
N ASP A 342 -17.82 -35.37 -4.11
CA ASP A 342 -19.04 -35.54 -3.32
C ASP A 342 -20.00 -34.36 -3.53
N VAL A 343 -21.28 -34.58 -3.22
CA VAL A 343 -22.31 -33.55 -3.30
C VAL A 343 -22.64 -33.06 -1.89
N VAL A 344 -22.39 -31.77 -1.65
CA VAL A 344 -22.74 -31.09 -0.40
C VAL A 344 -23.71 -29.96 -0.75
N ASP A 345 -24.90 -29.97 -0.13
CA ASP A 345 -25.93 -28.94 -0.32
C ASP A 345 -26.27 -28.63 -1.78
N SER A 346 -26.35 -29.67 -2.62
CA SER A 346 -26.65 -29.60 -4.08
C SER A 346 -25.52 -29.06 -4.97
N ASN A 347 -24.35 -28.76 -4.41
CA ASN A 347 -23.16 -28.41 -5.16
C ASN A 347 -22.17 -29.58 -5.15
N THR A 348 -21.46 -29.79 -6.26
CA THR A 348 -20.40 -30.80 -6.34
C THR A 348 -19.09 -30.21 -5.87
N TYR A 349 -18.38 -30.93 -5.01
CA TYR A 349 -17.06 -30.56 -4.51
C TYR A 349 -16.04 -31.63 -4.88
N TRP A 350 -14.78 -31.22 -5.04
CA TRP A 350 -13.66 -32.15 -4.96
C TRP A 350 -12.98 -32.05 -3.60
N PHE A 351 -12.41 -33.16 -3.14
CA PHE A 351 -11.67 -33.27 -1.89
C PHE A 351 -10.36 -33.99 -2.16
N LEU A 352 -9.24 -33.35 -1.85
CA LEU A 352 -7.92 -33.96 -1.81
C LEU A 352 -7.66 -34.48 -0.39
N LYS A 353 -7.40 -35.77 -0.26
CA LYS A 353 -7.16 -36.45 1.01
C LYS A 353 -5.78 -37.11 1.06
N ASN A 354 -5.17 -37.10 2.24
CA ASN A 354 -3.95 -37.88 2.50
C ASN A 354 -4.27 -39.37 2.72
N THR A 355 -3.23 -40.17 2.94
CA THR A 355 -3.35 -41.63 3.18
C THR A 355 -4.13 -42.01 4.45
N VAL A 356 -4.32 -41.07 5.39
CA VAL A 356 -5.12 -41.27 6.61
C VAL A 356 -6.53 -40.67 6.53
N ASN A 357 -6.95 -40.22 5.33
CA ASN A 357 -8.24 -39.60 5.01
C ASN A 357 -8.48 -38.19 5.58
N ASP A 358 -7.44 -37.47 6.01
CA ASP A 358 -7.59 -36.06 6.33
C ASP A 358 -7.78 -35.26 5.03
N VAL A 359 -8.73 -34.33 5.03
CA VAL A 359 -8.95 -33.41 3.91
C VAL A 359 -7.88 -32.33 3.94
N LEU A 360 -7.04 -32.28 2.91
CA LEU A 360 -5.96 -31.30 2.76
C LEU A 360 -6.40 -30.08 1.95
N ALA A 361 -7.26 -30.29 0.95
CA ALA A 361 -7.82 -29.23 0.13
C ALA A 361 -9.21 -29.64 -0.38
N THR A 362 -10.08 -28.67 -0.59
CA THR A 362 -11.40 -28.88 -1.18
C THR A 362 -11.83 -27.60 -1.88
N ASP A 363 -12.55 -27.75 -2.99
CA ASP A 363 -13.19 -26.63 -3.65
C ASP A 363 -14.46 -27.08 -4.37
N MET A 364 -15.37 -26.12 -4.57
CA MET A 364 -16.61 -26.30 -5.30
C MET A 364 -16.33 -26.39 -6.79
N ILE A 365 -16.80 -27.43 -7.43
CA ILE A 365 -16.86 -27.49 -8.89
C ILE A 365 -18.03 -26.60 -9.28
N PHE A 366 -17.74 -25.45 -9.89
CA PHE A 366 -18.78 -24.58 -10.45
C PHE A 366 -19.78 -25.43 -11.22
N PRO A 367 -21.10 -25.25 -11.03
CA PRO A 367 -22.07 -25.98 -11.82
C PRO A 367 -21.86 -25.59 -13.28
N ALA A 368 -21.38 -26.53 -14.10
CA ALA A 368 -21.48 -26.47 -15.54
C ALA A 368 -22.97 -26.61 -15.90
N SER A 369 -23.75 -25.55 -15.65
CA SER A 369 -25.10 -25.46 -16.20
C SER A 369 -24.99 -25.09 -17.67
N GLU A 370 -25.89 -25.63 -18.51
CA GLU A 370 -25.94 -25.35 -19.96
C GLU A 370 -26.00 -23.85 -20.29
N GLU A 371 -26.32 -22.98 -19.34
CA GLU A 371 -26.36 -21.51 -19.52
C GLU A 371 -24.99 -20.84 -19.59
N TYR A 372 -23.88 -21.49 -19.17
CA TYR A 372 -22.54 -20.88 -19.25
C TYR A 372 -21.96 -20.87 -20.68
N HIS A 373 -22.56 -21.61 -21.62
CA HIS A 373 -22.12 -21.71 -23.01
C HIS A 373 -23.09 -21.07 -24.02
N ALA A 374 -24.03 -20.23 -23.58
CA ALA A 374 -25.04 -19.58 -24.44
C ALA A 374 -24.72 -18.12 -24.78
#